data_AF-A0A7L0ADT0-F1
#
_entry.id   AF-A0A7L0ADT0-F1
#
_cell.length_a   1.000
_cell.length_b   1.000
_cell.length_c   1.000
_cell.angle_alpha   90.00
_cell.angle_beta   90.00
_cell.angle_gamma   90.00
#
_symmetry.space_group_name_H-M   'P 1'
#
loop_
_entity.id
_entity.type
_entity.pdbx_description
1 polymer ?
#
loop_
_entity_poly.entity_id
_entity_poly.type
_entity_poly.pdbx_seq_one_letter_code
_entity_poly.pdbx_strand_id
1 'polypeptide(L)'
;DNDEGLQRALHFAMSEYNRASNDMYSSRVVRVISAKRQIVSGIKYIMEVEIGRTTCPKPVVDLQSCAFHDAPQMAKRTICNFVVYTVPWQNEIKLTKSSCQ
;
A
#
# COMPACT_ATOMS: atom_id res chain seq x y z
N ASP A 1 15.89 6.35 -9.71
CA ASP A 1 14.72 5.97 -10.51
C ASP A 1 13.43 6.14 -9.72
N ASN A 2 12.60 7.12 -10.10
CA ASN A 2 11.32 7.43 -9.46
C ASN A 2 10.19 6.97 -10.42
N ASP A 3 9.77 5.71 -10.35
CA ASP A 3 8.67 5.20 -11.19
C ASP A 3 7.33 5.71 -10.64
N GLU A 4 6.78 6.76 -11.24
CA GLU A 4 5.50 7.36 -10.85
C GLU A 4 4.33 6.35 -10.90
N GLY A 5 4.38 5.40 -11.84
CA GLY A 5 3.39 4.34 -11.96
C GLY A 5 3.42 3.39 -10.77
N LEU A 6 4.61 3.05 -10.29
CA LEU A 6 4.80 2.27 -9.06
C LEU A 6 4.27 3.02 -7.84
N GLN A 7 4.53 4.33 -7.72
CA GLN A 7 4.03 5.15 -6.62
C GLN A 7 2.49 5.20 -6.62
N ARG A 8 1.88 5.41 -7.79
CA ARG A 8 0.42 5.40 -7.94
C ARG A 8 -0.17 4.04 -7.60
N ALA A 9 0.46 2.95 -8.04
CA ALA A 9 0.03 1.60 -7.71
C ALA A 9 0.11 1.32 -6.21
N LEU A 10 1.20 1.72 -5.56
CA LEU A 10 1.38 1.55 -4.12
C LEU A 10 0.36 2.36 -3.32
N HIS A 11 0.13 3.62 -3.69
CA HIS A 11 -0.87 4.47 -3.05
C HIS A 11 -2.27 3.86 -3.14
N PHE A 12 -2.64 3.37 -4.33
CA PHE A 12 -3.91 2.67 -4.54
C PHE A 12 -4.02 1.40 -3.68
N ALA A 13 -2.98 0.56 -3.64
CA ALA A 13 -2.97 -0.66 -2.82
C ALA A 13 -3.14 -0.35 -1.33
N MET A 14 -2.46 0.68 -0.81
CA MET A 14 -2.58 1.09 0.59
C MET A 14 -3.95 1.65 0.94
N SER A 15 -4.58 2.39 0.02
CA SER A 15 -5.95 2.87 0.19
C SER A 15 -6.93 1.69 0.33
N GLU A 16 -6.85 0.71 -0.58
CA GLU A 16 -7.69 -0.48 -0.52
C GLU A 16 -7.42 -1.34 0.74
N TYR A 17 -6.14 -1.51 1.12
CA TYR A 17 -5.77 -2.20 2.36
C TYR A 17 -6.40 -1.53 3.58
N ASN A 18 -6.27 -0.20 3.71
CA ASN A 18 -6.81 0.53 4.84
C ASN A 18 -8.34 0.48 4.87
N ARG A 19 -9.01 0.52 3.71
CA ARG A 19 -10.47 0.37 3.62
C ARG A 19 -10.95 -1.02 4.03
N ALA A 20 -10.21 -2.07 3.67
CA ALA A 20 -10.56 -3.46 3.97
C ALA A 20 -10.18 -3.88 5.41
N SER A 21 -9.20 -3.21 6.03
CA SER A 21 -8.74 -3.53 7.38
C SER A 21 -9.74 -3.08 8.45
N ASN A 22 -10.06 -3.98 9.38
CA ASN A 22 -10.89 -3.69 10.56
C ASN A 22 -10.12 -2.94 11.68
N ASP A 23 -8.85 -2.58 11.45
CA ASP A 23 -8.10 -1.76 12.40
C ASP A 23 -8.71 -0.35 12.49
N MET A 24 -8.85 0.16 13.71
CA MET A 24 -9.33 1.52 13.96
C MET A 24 -8.38 2.58 13.43
N TYR A 25 -7.09 2.26 13.33
CA TYR A 25 -6.06 3.15 12.85
C TYR A 25 -5.65 2.83 11.42
N SER A 26 -5.25 3.86 10.68
CA SER A 26 -4.69 3.67 9.34
C SER A 26 -3.25 3.19 9.40
N SER A 27 -2.85 2.37 8.44
CA SER A 27 -1.46 1.95 8.23
C SER A 27 -0.81 2.74 7.09
N ARG A 28 0.50 2.95 7.19
CA ARG A 28 1.33 3.61 6.18
C ARG A 28 2.53 2.73 5.82
N VAL A 29 3.06 2.90 4.62
CA VAL A 29 4.30 2.24 4.19
C VAL A 29 5.46 2.80 5.00
N VAL A 30 6.19 1.92 5.66
CA VAL A 30 7.48 2.22 6.31
C VAL A 30 8.57 2.23 5.25
N ARG A 31 8.63 1.17 4.43
CA ARG A 31 9.55 1.06 3.29
C ARG A 31 9.06 0.06 2.26
N VAL A 32 9.52 0.25 1.03
CA VAL A 32 9.41 -0.75 -0.04
C VAL A 32 10.58 -1.70 0.08
N ILE A 33 10.32 -3.00 0.24
CA ILE A 33 11.34 -4.05 0.32
C ILE A 33 11.74 -4.45 -1.10
N SER A 34 10.76 -4.72 -1.95
CA SER A 34 10.98 -5.02 -3.36
C SER A 34 9.81 -4.55 -4.22
N ALA A 35 10.12 -4.20 -5.47
CA ALA A 35 9.12 -3.83 -6.46
C ALA A 35 9.51 -4.37 -7.84
N LYS A 36 8.54 -4.95 -8.54
CA LYS A 36 8.71 -5.47 -9.89
C LYS A 36 7.58 -5.00 -10.80
N ARG A 37 7.95 -4.46 -11.96
CA ARG A 37 7.03 -4.09 -13.03
C ARG A 37 7.03 -5.16 -14.11
N GLN A 38 5.85 -5.60 -14.54
CA GLN A 38 5.68 -6.56 -15.63
C GLN A 38 4.70 -5.99 -16.66
N ILE A 39 5.13 -5.91 -17.92
CA ILE A 39 4.28 -5.52 -19.05
C ILE A 39 3.55 -6.77 -19.56
N VAL A 40 2.23 -6.69 -19.66
CA VAL A 40 1.32 -7.74 -20.14
C VAL A 40 0.25 -7.09 -21.03
N SER A 41 -0.99 -7.59 -21.07
CA SER A 41 -2.16 -6.87 -21.63
C SER A 41 -2.59 -5.64 -20.79
N GLY A 42 -1.61 -4.97 -20.17
CA GLY A 42 -1.70 -3.99 -19.09
C GLY A 42 -0.34 -3.93 -18.38
N ILE A 43 -0.31 -3.45 -17.14
CA ILE A 43 0.91 -3.40 -16.32
C ILE A 43 0.62 -4.04 -14.97
N LYS A 44 1.45 -5.00 -14.55
CA LYS A 44 1.43 -5.55 -13.18
C LYS A 44 2.57 -4.97 -12.36
N TYR A 45 2.23 -4.39 -11.22
CA TYR A 45 3.16 -3.98 -10.17
C TYR A 45 3.07 -4.99 -9.03
N ILE A 46 4.16 -5.72 -8.79
CA ILE A 46 4.28 -6.68 -7.69
C ILE A 46 5.18 -6.02 -6.65
N MET A 47 4.64 -5.80 -5.45
CA MET A 47 5.27 -5.01 -4.41
C MET A 47 5.29 -5.78 -3.10
N GLU A 48 6.47 -5.86 -2.50
CA GLU A 48 6.65 -6.31 -1.13
C GLU A 48 7.00 -5.09 -0.29
N VAL A 49 6.19 -4.81 0.72
CA VAL A 49 6.30 -3.58 1.50
C VAL A 49 6.17 -3.88 2.99
N GLU A 50 6.96 -3.17 3.79
CA GLU A 50 6.75 -3.11 5.24
C GLU A 50 5.77 -1.98 5.52
N ILE A 51 4.65 -2.30 6.17
CA ILE A 51 3.67 -1.32 6.64
C ILE A 51 3.68 -1.24 8.16
N GLY A 52 3.29 -0.08 8.69
CA GLY A 52 3.18 0.15 10.11
C GLY A 52 1.91 0.92 10.44
N ARG A 53 1.33 0.62 11.60
CA ARG A 53 0.18 1.33 12.12
C ARG A 53 0.57 2.77 12.48
N THR A 54 -0.27 3.71 12.08
CA THR A 54 -0.12 5.13 12.43
C THR A 54 -0.99 5.51 13.62
N THR A 55 -0.77 6.70 14.17
CA THR A 55 -1.60 7.28 15.24
C THR A 55 -2.95 7.83 14.74
N CYS A 56 -3.16 7.87 13.42
CA CYS A 56 -4.36 8.45 12.83
C CYS A 56 -5.52 7.44 12.80
N PRO A 57 -6.67 7.74 13.44
CA PRO A 57 -7.86 6.93 13.34
C PRO A 57 -8.53 7.07 11.97
N LYS A 58 -9.18 6.03 11.48
CA LYS A 58 -9.98 6.08 10.25
C LYS A 58 -11.29 6.86 10.49
N PRO A 59 -11.81 7.61 9.49
CA PRO A 59 -11.23 7.86 8.18
C PRO A 59 -10.15 8.97 8.22
N VAL A 60 -9.13 8.86 7.36
CA VAL A 60 -8.05 9.83 7.25
C VAL A 60 -8.03 10.42 5.84
N VAL A 61 -7.96 11.75 5.74
CA VAL A 61 -7.84 12.46 4.45
C VAL A 61 -6.39 12.56 4.00
N ASP A 62 -5.45 12.79 4.94
CA ASP A 62 -4.01 12.84 4.66
C ASP A 62 -3.25 11.82 5.50
N LEU A 63 -2.82 10.73 4.87
CA LEU A 63 -2.02 9.68 5.49
C LEU A 63 -0.55 10.06 5.63
N GLN A 64 -0.07 11.09 4.92
CA GLN A 64 1.34 11.44 4.85
C GLN A 64 1.80 12.17 6.10
N SER A 65 0.91 12.95 6.72
CA SER A 65 1.14 13.63 8.01
C SER A 65 1.02 12.70 9.23
N CYS A 66 0.60 11.45 9.04
CA CYS A 66 0.35 10.52 10.13
C CYS A 66 1.64 9.88 10.65
N ALA A 67 1.99 10.20 11.89
CA ALA A 67 3.10 9.59 12.61
C ALA A 67 2.83 8.10 12.86
N PHE A 68 3.89 7.30 12.87
CA PHE A 68 3.81 5.91 13.32
C PHE A 68 3.61 5.87 14.84
N HIS A 69 3.02 4.79 15.35
CA HIS A 69 3.06 4.55 16.79
C HIS A 69 4.48 4.22 17.25
N ASP A 70 4.98 4.94 18.26
CA ASP A 70 6.33 4.73 18.80
C ASP A 70 6.44 3.47 19.68
N ALA A 71 5.34 3.06 20.30
CA ALA A 71 5.30 1.90 21.17
C ALA A 71 5.33 0.60 20.34
N PRO A 72 6.31 -0.32 20.54
CA PRO A 72 6.47 -1.53 19.72
C PRO A 72 5.21 -2.40 19.60
N GLN A 73 4.46 -2.53 20.70
CA GLN A 73 3.21 -3.29 20.76
C GLN A 73 2.06 -2.65 19.94
N MET A 74 2.14 -1.33 19.69
CA MET A 74 1.14 -0.57 18.92
C MET A 74 1.56 -0.33 17.48
N ALA A 75 2.86 -0.31 17.18
CA ALA A 75 3.39 -0.07 15.83
C ALA A 75 2.94 -1.12 14.80
N LYS A 76 2.66 -2.36 15.26
CA LYS A 76 2.14 -3.49 14.46
C LYS A 76 2.70 -3.54 13.05
N ARG A 77 4.03 -3.64 12.96
CA ARG A 77 4.69 -3.72 11.66
C ARG A 77 4.48 -5.10 11.06
N THR A 78 4.08 -5.13 9.80
CA THR A 78 3.91 -6.38 9.04
C THR A 78 4.41 -6.19 7.61
N ILE A 79 4.81 -7.28 6.98
CA ILE A 79 5.19 -7.33 5.57
C ILE A 79 3.97 -7.75 4.77
N CYS A 80 3.64 -6.94 3.77
CA CYS A 80 2.54 -7.19 2.86
C CYS A 80 3.05 -7.35 1.43
N ASN A 81 2.42 -8.28 0.73
CA ASN A 81 2.60 -8.52 -0.70
C ASN A 81 1.36 -8.03 -1.45
N PHE A 82 1.54 -7.00 -2.27
CA PHE A 82 0.52 -6.41 -3.11
C PHE A 82 0.79 -6.69 -4.58
N VAL A 83 -0.25 -7.02 -5.34
CA VAL A 83 -0.20 -7.07 -6.81
C VAL A 83 -1.27 -6.15 -7.37
N VAL A 84 -0.82 -5.06 -8.00
CA VAL A 84 -1.69 -4.09 -8.65
C VAL A 84 -1.61 -4.26 -10.15
N TYR A 85 -2.76 -4.37 -10.80
CA TYR A 85 -2.90 -4.44 -12.23
C TYR A 85 -3.49 -3.13 -12.76
N THR A 86 -2.86 -2.54 -13.77
CA THR A 86 -3.32 -1.30 -14.38
C THR A 86 -3.50 -1.48 -15.89
N VAL A 87 -4.51 -0.82 -16.45
CA VAL A 87 -4.71 -0.70 -17.90
C VAL A 87 -4.87 0.78 -18.20
N PRO A 88 -3.77 1.53 -18.40
CA PRO A 88 -3.80 2.99 -18.45
C PRO A 88 -4.72 3.55 -19.54
N TRP A 89 -4.77 2.93 -20.72
CA TRP A 89 -5.61 3.35 -21.84
C TRP A 89 -7.12 3.09 -21.63
N GLN A 90 -7.49 2.32 -20.61
CA GLN A 90 -8.88 2.13 -20.19
C GLN A 90 -9.17 2.82 -18.84
N ASN A 91 -8.18 3.54 -18.29
CA ASN A 91 -8.24 4.15 -16.96
C ASN A 91 -8.61 3.15 -15.85
N GLU A 92 -8.17 1.89 -15.97
CA GLU A 92 -8.43 0.86 -14.96
C GLU A 92 -7.24 0.65 -14.03
N ILE A 93 -7.54 0.46 -12.74
CA ILE A 93 -6.59 0.01 -11.72
C ILE A 93 -7.28 -0.95 -10.76
N LYS A 94 -6.65 -2.09 -10.48
CA LYS A 94 -7.23 -3.17 -9.68
C LYS A 94 -6.19 -3.77 -8.74
N LEU A 95 -6.58 -4.01 -7.49
CA LEU A 95 -5.77 -4.76 -6.53
C LEU A 95 -6.12 -6.22 -6.70
N THR A 96 -5.21 -6.98 -7.30
CA THR A 96 -5.43 -8.39 -7.66
C THR A 96 -4.95 -9.36 -6.59
N LYS A 97 -4.00 -8.94 -5.75
CA LYS A 97 -3.57 -9.69 -4.57
C LYS A 97 -3.19 -8.73 -3.44
N SER A 98 -3.59 -9.09 -2.22
CA SER A 98 -3.22 -8.44 -0.98
C SER A 98 -3.09 -9.51 0.10
N SER A 99 -1.89 -9.70 0.63
CA SER A 99 -1.62 -10.68 1.69
C SER A 99 -0.54 -10.14 2.61
N CYS A 100 -0.79 -10.17 3.90
CA CYS A 100 0.14 -9.72 4.94
C CYS A 100 0.41 -10.87 5.91
N GLN A 101 1.62 -10.89 6.49
CA GLN A 101 2.05 -11.89 7.46
C GLN A 101 1.66 -11.52 8.89
#